data_AF-A0A0D3RUF0-F1
#
_entry.id   AF-A0A0D3RUF0-F1
#
_cell.length_a   1.000
_cell.length_b   1.000
_cell.length_c   1.000
_cell.angle_alpha   90.00
_cell.angle_beta   90.00
_cell.angle_gamma   90.00
#
_symmetry.space_group_name_H-M   'P 1'
#
loop_
_entity.id
_entity.type
_entity.pdbx_description
1 polymer ?
#
loop_
_entity_poly.entity_id
_entity_poly.type
_entity_poly.pdbx_seq_one_letter_code
_entity_poly.pdbx_strand_id
1 'polypeptide(L)'
;RMVAAVAAKIGMKCLLVQESWVPHEDAVYDRVGNILLSRIMGAELRLVDEGFDIGIRRSWEKALYEVKARGGRPYAIPAGASVHEKGGLGYVGFAEEGRAQEKQLGFAFDYIVVCTVTGSTHAGMLVGFAEDGRQCNVIGVDASATPTKTKAQVLNIAQHTAKLVDLETEIVEDDVVLFEEYAYPCYGIPSEETKEAIRLCARLKGIIT
;
A
#
# COMPACT_ATOMS: atom_id res chain seq x y z
N ARG A 1 0.22 -2.36 -11.63
CA ARG A 1 -0.41 -1.30 -12.46
C ARG A 1 0.28 0.07 -12.37
N MET A 2 0.24 0.80 -11.24
CA MET A 2 0.70 2.21 -11.20
C MET A 2 2.17 2.38 -11.64
N VAL A 3 3.05 1.46 -11.26
CA VAL A 3 4.45 1.44 -11.71
C VAL A 3 4.57 1.39 -13.23
N ALA A 4 3.71 0.62 -13.93
CA ALA A 4 3.71 0.57 -15.39
C ALA A 4 3.28 1.91 -16.01
N ALA A 5 2.27 2.57 -15.44
CA ALA A 5 1.83 3.89 -15.90
C ALA A 5 2.93 4.94 -15.76
N VAL A 6 3.59 4.98 -14.59
CA VAL A 6 4.70 5.91 -14.33
C VAL A 6 5.88 5.61 -15.25
N ALA A 7 6.28 4.35 -15.39
CA ALA A 7 7.36 3.95 -16.29
C ALA A 7 7.10 4.38 -17.74
N ALA A 8 5.89 4.15 -18.26
CA ALA A 8 5.49 4.61 -19.59
C ALA A 8 5.56 6.14 -19.71
N LYS A 9 5.05 6.89 -18.71
CA LYS A 9 5.09 8.36 -18.68
C LYS A 9 6.51 8.92 -18.72
N ILE A 10 7.46 8.29 -18.02
CA ILE A 10 8.85 8.78 -17.91
C ILE A 10 9.80 8.12 -18.93
N GLY A 11 9.29 7.30 -19.86
CA GLY A 11 10.09 6.65 -20.90
C GLY A 11 10.97 5.50 -20.41
N MET A 12 10.67 4.91 -19.25
CA MET A 12 11.38 3.74 -18.72
C MET A 12 10.70 2.43 -19.13
N LYS A 13 11.51 1.38 -19.34
CA LYS A 13 10.99 0.01 -19.43
C LYS A 13 10.45 -0.44 -18.06
N CYS A 14 9.40 -1.25 -18.06
CA CYS A 14 8.79 -1.78 -16.84
C CYS A 14 8.76 -3.30 -16.89
N LEU A 15 9.26 -3.95 -15.83
CA LEU A 15 9.08 -5.37 -15.57
C LEU A 15 8.32 -5.50 -14.25
N LEU A 16 7.18 -6.20 -14.27
CA LEU A 16 6.39 -6.50 -13.09
C LEU A 16 6.39 -8.01 -12.82
N VAL A 17 6.76 -8.38 -11.60
CA VAL A 17 6.52 -9.72 -11.06
C VAL A 17 5.12 -9.72 -10.45
N GLN A 18 4.25 -10.62 -10.93
CA GLN A 18 2.89 -10.81 -10.46
C GLN A 18 2.81 -12.22 -9.88
N GLU A 19 2.58 -12.30 -8.57
CA GLU A 19 2.47 -13.56 -7.82
C GLU A 19 1.01 -13.89 -7.54
N SER A 20 0.69 -15.18 -7.42
CA SER A 20 -0.65 -15.67 -7.08
C SER A 20 -0.90 -15.54 -5.57
N TRP A 21 -1.13 -14.30 -5.13
CA TRP A 21 -1.33 -13.98 -3.71
C TRP A 21 -2.70 -14.36 -3.16
N VAL A 22 -3.69 -14.52 -4.05
CA VAL A 22 -5.07 -14.74 -3.64
C VAL A 22 -5.46 -16.15 -4.08
N PRO A 23 -5.98 -17.01 -3.18
CA PRO A 23 -6.48 -18.33 -3.53
C PRO A 23 -7.84 -18.21 -4.22
N HIS A 24 -7.87 -17.59 -5.41
CA HIS A 24 -9.07 -17.34 -6.19
C HIS A 24 -8.88 -17.84 -7.62
N GLU A 25 -9.63 -18.87 -7.95
CA GLU A 25 -9.70 -19.40 -9.31
C GLU A 25 -10.88 -18.76 -10.03
N ASP A 26 -10.59 -17.73 -10.83
CA ASP A 26 -11.54 -17.17 -11.78
C ASP A 26 -10.93 -17.20 -13.18
N ALA A 27 -11.74 -17.57 -14.17
CA ALA A 27 -11.28 -17.78 -15.54
C ALA A 27 -10.61 -16.54 -16.14
N VAL A 28 -10.96 -15.33 -15.70
CA VAL A 28 -10.44 -14.08 -16.25
C VAL A 28 -9.52 -13.33 -15.28
N TYR A 29 -9.23 -13.87 -14.10
CA TYR A 29 -8.49 -13.18 -13.04
C TYR A 29 -7.15 -12.56 -13.50
N ASP A 30 -6.40 -13.29 -14.33
CA ASP A 30 -5.12 -12.86 -14.89
C ASP A 30 -5.23 -12.13 -16.24
N ARG A 31 -6.46 -11.83 -16.69
CA ARG A 31 -6.77 -11.27 -18.02
C ARG A 31 -7.57 -9.97 -17.99
N VAL A 32 -8.18 -9.59 -16.87
CA VAL A 32 -8.96 -8.34 -16.73
C VAL A 32 -8.41 -7.43 -15.63
N GLY A 33 -8.94 -6.21 -15.53
CA GLY A 33 -8.57 -5.27 -14.45
C GLY A 33 -7.10 -4.81 -14.50
N ASN A 34 -6.45 -4.80 -13.34
CA ASN A 34 -5.13 -4.18 -13.17
C ASN A 34 -4.02 -4.81 -14.03
N ILE A 35 -4.07 -6.12 -14.24
CA ILE A 35 -3.06 -6.82 -15.04
C ILE A 35 -3.21 -6.49 -16.53
N LEU A 36 -4.44 -6.42 -17.03
CA LEU A 36 -4.73 -5.99 -18.40
C LEU A 36 -4.21 -4.57 -18.66
N LEU A 37 -4.51 -3.63 -17.76
CA LEU A 37 -4.01 -2.26 -17.87
C LEU A 37 -2.47 -2.21 -17.91
N SER A 38 -1.81 -3.06 -17.13
CA SER A 38 -0.34 -3.13 -17.13
C SER A 38 0.22 -3.62 -18.47
N ARG A 39 -0.45 -4.60 -19.13
CA ARG A 39 -0.10 -5.06 -20.48
C ARG A 39 -0.30 -3.95 -21.52
N ILE A 40 -1.42 -3.25 -21.47
CA ILE A 40 -1.74 -2.14 -22.40
C ILE A 40 -0.69 -1.03 -22.32
N MET A 41 -0.18 -0.75 -21.12
CA MET A 41 0.89 0.24 -20.90
C MET A 41 2.29 -0.28 -21.27
N GLY A 42 2.41 -1.48 -21.84
CA GLY A 42 3.67 -2.02 -22.36
C GLY A 42 4.61 -2.61 -21.29
N ALA A 43 4.11 -2.94 -20.10
CA ALA A 43 4.93 -3.60 -19.09
C ALA A 43 5.18 -5.07 -19.44
N GLU A 44 6.42 -5.53 -19.25
CA GLU A 44 6.77 -6.95 -19.25
C GLU A 44 6.22 -7.59 -17.97
N LEU A 45 5.35 -8.60 -18.11
CA LEU A 45 4.77 -9.30 -16.97
C LEU A 45 5.42 -10.67 -16.77
N ARG A 46 5.80 -10.97 -15.52
CA ARG A 46 6.23 -12.29 -15.07
C ARG A 46 5.20 -12.82 -14.09
N LEU A 47 4.40 -13.78 -14.54
CA LEU A 47 3.48 -14.51 -13.67
C LEU A 47 4.26 -15.59 -12.93
N VAL A 48 4.18 -15.61 -11.60
CA VAL A 48 4.86 -16.57 -10.74
C VAL A 48 3.84 -17.20 -9.81
N ASP A 49 3.83 -18.52 -9.74
CA ASP A 49 2.96 -19.25 -8.82
C ASP A 49 3.65 -19.41 -7.45
N GLU A 50 3.76 -18.29 -6.74
CA GLU A 50 4.20 -18.21 -5.35
C GLU A 50 3.06 -17.55 -4.54
N GLY A 51 2.74 -18.06 -3.33
CA GLY A 51 1.62 -17.60 -2.47
C GLY A 51 1.78 -16.16 -1.95
N PHE A 52 1.05 -15.70 -0.93
CA PHE A 52 1.12 -14.31 -0.40
C PHE A 52 2.25 -14.05 0.63
N ASP A 53 2.93 -12.89 0.54
CA ASP A 53 3.87 -12.34 1.53
C ASP A 53 4.13 -10.85 1.24
N ILE A 54 4.31 -10.05 2.29
CA ILE A 54 4.54 -8.60 2.21
C ILE A 54 6.03 -8.19 2.17
N GLY A 55 6.96 -9.14 2.27
CA GLY A 55 8.41 -8.94 2.28
C GLY A 55 9.10 -9.12 0.92
N ILE A 56 10.44 -9.23 0.95
CA ILE A 56 11.27 -9.42 -0.26
C ILE A 56 11.21 -10.88 -0.73
N ARG A 57 11.05 -11.07 -2.05
CA ARG A 57 10.86 -12.38 -2.70
C ARG A 57 12.05 -12.81 -3.56
N ARG A 58 12.21 -14.11 -3.74
CA ARG A 58 13.24 -14.66 -4.64
C ARG A 58 12.93 -14.38 -6.12
N SER A 59 11.65 -14.43 -6.49
CA SER A 59 11.13 -14.03 -7.80
C SER A 59 11.56 -12.60 -8.16
N TRP A 60 11.54 -11.69 -7.18
CA TRP A 60 11.94 -10.30 -7.29
C TRP A 60 13.45 -10.16 -7.52
N GLU A 61 14.30 -10.83 -6.74
CA GLU A 61 15.75 -10.83 -6.92
C GLU A 61 16.16 -11.34 -8.30
N LYS A 62 15.51 -12.42 -8.77
CA LYS A 62 15.73 -12.98 -10.11
C LYS A 62 15.40 -11.97 -11.20
N ALA A 63 14.27 -11.27 -11.09
CA ALA A 63 13.89 -10.23 -12.04
C ALA A 63 14.92 -9.08 -12.09
N LEU A 64 15.43 -8.65 -10.94
CA LEU A 64 16.49 -7.64 -10.88
C LEU A 64 17.78 -8.12 -11.55
N TYR A 65 18.17 -9.37 -11.30
CA TYR A 65 19.34 -9.99 -11.93
C TYR A 65 19.19 -10.06 -13.46
N GLU A 66 18.05 -10.51 -13.97
CA GLU A 66 17.78 -10.62 -15.41
C GLU A 66 17.85 -9.25 -16.11
N VAL A 67 17.32 -8.20 -15.48
CA VAL A 67 17.42 -6.83 -16.01
C VAL A 67 18.89 -6.39 -16.10
N LYS A 68 19.71 -6.70 -15.09
CA LYS A 68 21.16 -6.41 -15.13
C LYS A 68 21.88 -7.23 -16.20
N ALA A 69 21.57 -8.53 -16.30
CA ALA A 69 22.19 -9.45 -17.25
C ALA A 69 21.96 -9.04 -18.72
N ARG A 70 20.82 -8.42 -19.04
CA ARG A 70 20.53 -7.86 -20.36
C ARG A 70 21.04 -6.42 -20.57
N GLY A 71 21.93 -5.94 -19.71
CA GLY A 71 22.55 -4.61 -19.80
C GLY A 71 21.69 -3.46 -19.27
N GLY A 72 20.58 -3.74 -18.59
CA GLY A 72 19.74 -2.73 -17.97
C GLY A 72 20.19 -2.33 -16.56
N ARG A 73 19.68 -1.20 -16.07
CA ARG A 73 19.88 -0.73 -14.68
C ARG A 73 18.53 -0.68 -13.97
N PRO A 74 18.15 -1.72 -13.20
CA PRO A 74 16.83 -1.75 -12.57
C PRO A 74 16.74 -0.75 -11.41
N TYR A 75 15.58 -0.11 -11.27
CA TYR A 75 15.18 0.61 -10.06
C TYR A 75 14.19 -0.27 -9.29
N ALA A 76 14.57 -0.68 -8.09
CA ALA A 76 13.84 -1.68 -7.31
C ALA A 76 12.70 -1.03 -6.52
N ILE A 77 11.45 -1.38 -6.85
CA ILE A 77 10.25 -0.95 -6.13
C ILE A 77 9.59 -2.19 -5.49
N PRO A 78 9.65 -2.34 -4.15
CA PRO A 78 9.06 -3.49 -3.45
C PRO A 78 7.53 -3.45 -3.43
N ALA A 79 6.92 -4.49 -2.89
CA ALA A 79 5.46 -4.60 -2.72
C ALA A 79 4.88 -3.33 -2.04
N GLY A 80 3.91 -2.69 -2.72
CA GLY A 80 3.28 -1.45 -2.25
C GLY A 80 4.22 -0.26 -2.10
N ALA A 81 5.49 -0.36 -2.56
CA ALA A 81 6.59 0.56 -2.25
C ALA A 81 6.91 0.68 -0.75
N SER A 82 6.35 -0.19 0.11
CA SER A 82 6.28 0.11 1.54
C SER A 82 7.60 0.00 2.27
N VAL A 83 8.37 -1.05 1.99
CA VAL A 83 9.71 -1.25 2.57
C VAL A 83 10.81 -0.53 1.78
N HIS A 84 10.44 0.36 0.85
CA HIS A 84 11.40 1.23 0.21
C HIS A 84 11.80 2.35 1.18
N GLU A 85 13.06 2.79 1.15
CA GLU A 85 13.58 3.89 1.99
C GLU A 85 12.63 5.10 2.01
N LYS A 86 12.16 5.51 0.82
CA LYS A 86 11.23 6.64 0.63
C LYS A 86 9.74 6.30 0.70
N GLY A 87 9.39 5.09 1.14
CA GLY A 87 8.02 4.54 1.04
C GLY A 87 6.97 5.34 1.81
N GLY A 88 7.31 5.82 3.02
CA GLY A 88 6.38 6.56 3.88
C GLY A 88 6.24 8.06 3.55
N LEU A 89 7.20 8.66 2.84
CA LEU A 89 7.25 10.11 2.64
C LEU A 89 6.01 10.68 1.93
N GLY A 90 5.43 9.92 1.00
CA GLY A 90 4.23 10.37 0.29
C GLY A 90 3.04 10.65 1.20
N TYR A 91 2.88 9.86 2.28
CA TYR A 91 1.78 10.01 3.22
C TYR A 91 2.12 10.85 4.45
N VAL A 92 3.39 11.23 4.65
CA VAL A 92 3.73 12.40 5.49
C VAL A 92 3.15 13.66 4.84
N GLY A 93 3.41 13.84 3.53
CA GLY A 93 2.83 14.94 2.76
C GLY A 93 1.29 14.92 2.70
N PHE A 94 0.66 13.74 2.82
CA PHE A 94 -0.79 13.65 2.96
C PHE A 94 -1.30 14.35 4.22
N ALA A 95 -0.61 14.19 5.37
CA ALA A 95 -1.01 14.86 6.60
C ALA A 95 -0.81 16.39 6.52
N GLU A 96 0.27 16.84 5.85
CA GLU A 96 0.49 18.26 5.55
C GLU A 96 -0.63 18.84 4.67
N GLU A 97 -1.02 18.11 3.62
CA GLU A 97 -2.15 18.48 2.77
C GLU A 97 -3.45 18.53 3.57
N GLY A 98 -3.69 17.54 4.44
CA GLY A 98 -4.82 17.48 5.34
C GLY A 98 -4.92 18.71 6.23
N ARG A 99 -3.84 19.10 6.91
CA ARG A 99 -3.79 20.33 7.72
C ARG A 99 -4.11 21.58 6.92
N ALA A 100 -3.58 21.68 5.70
CA ALA A 100 -3.85 22.81 4.81
C ALA A 100 -5.34 22.87 4.41
N GLN A 101 -5.95 21.72 4.14
CA GLN A 101 -7.38 21.61 3.82
C GLN A 101 -8.28 21.90 5.04
N GLU A 102 -7.95 21.39 6.23
CA GLU A 102 -8.66 21.69 7.49
C GLU A 102 -8.72 23.19 7.75
N LYS A 103 -7.59 23.90 7.55
CA LYS A 103 -7.54 25.36 7.66
C LYS A 103 -8.45 26.07 6.64
N GLN A 104 -8.53 25.57 5.40
CA GLN A 104 -9.40 26.13 4.37
C GLN A 104 -10.88 25.88 4.63
N LEU A 105 -11.21 24.71 5.21
CA LEU A 105 -12.58 24.29 5.50
C LEU A 105 -13.11 24.90 6.81
N GLY A 106 -12.22 25.31 7.72
CA GLY A 106 -12.58 25.89 9.01
C GLY A 106 -12.97 24.86 10.08
N PHE A 107 -12.61 23.58 9.87
CA PHE A 107 -12.77 22.51 10.85
C PHE A 107 -11.64 21.49 10.72
N ALA A 108 -11.38 20.74 11.79
CA ALA A 108 -10.42 19.63 11.81
C ALA A 108 -11.15 18.29 11.75
N PHE A 109 -10.50 17.28 11.16
CA PHE A 109 -10.97 15.91 11.21
C PHE A 109 -10.53 15.24 12.51
N ASP A 110 -11.49 14.62 13.20
CA ASP A 110 -11.21 13.89 14.44
C ASP A 110 -10.48 12.58 14.20
N TYR A 111 -10.76 11.89 13.08
CA TYR A 111 -10.17 10.59 12.75
C TYR A 111 -9.94 10.43 11.26
N ILE A 112 -8.92 9.64 10.90
CA ILE A 112 -8.61 9.22 9.54
C ILE A 112 -8.69 7.69 9.49
N VAL A 113 -9.54 7.13 8.63
CA VAL A 113 -9.66 5.67 8.47
C VAL A 113 -8.92 5.23 7.21
N VAL A 114 -8.05 4.21 7.32
CA VAL A 114 -7.19 3.78 6.22
C VAL A 114 -7.00 2.26 6.15
N CYS A 115 -7.20 1.70 4.96
CA CYS A 115 -6.90 0.29 4.69
C CYS A 115 -5.38 0.03 4.77
N THR A 116 -4.98 -1.01 5.50
CA THR A 116 -3.57 -1.32 5.79
C THR A 116 -3.25 -2.76 5.38
N VAL A 117 -2.22 -2.92 4.54
CA VAL A 117 -1.66 -4.23 4.16
C VAL A 117 -0.13 -4.20 4.24
N THR A 118 0.52 -3.47 3.33
CA THR A 118 1.99 -3.39 3.31
C THR A 118 2.53 -2.22 4.15
N GLY A 119 1.67 -1.29 4.58
CA GLY A 119 1.94 -0.43 5.73
C GLY A 119 2.42 1.00 5.47
N SER A 120 3.11 1.32 4.37
CA SER A 120 3.69 2.67 4.21
C SER A 120 2.68 3.82 4.16
N THR A 121 1.49 3.56 3.62
CA THR A 121 0.38 4.52 3.66
C THR A 121 0.04 4.90 5.10
N HIS A 122 -0.26 3.91 5.94
CA HIS A 122 -0.61 4.10 7.34
C HIS A 122 0.58 4.70 8.12
N ALA A 123 1.79 4.16 7.92
CA ALA A 123 3.01 4.65 8.57
C ALA A 123 3.33 6.11 8.24
N GLY A 124 3.18 6.52 6.98
CA GLY A 124 3.39 7.91 6.57
C GLY A 124 2.36 8.85 7.18
N MET A 125 1.09 8.43 7.25
CA MET A 125 0.04 9.19 7.94
C MET A 125 0.36 9.34 9.44
N LEU A 126 0.76 8.26 10.12
CA LEU A 126 1.17 8.31 11.54
C LEU A 126 2.27 9.34 11.77
N VAL A 127 3.34 9.28 10.98
CA VAL A 127 4.47 10.22 11.08
C VAL A 127 4.02 11.65 10.79
N GLY A 128 3.21 11.85 9.76
CA GLY A 128 2.73 13.18 9.37
C GLY A 128 1.77 13.81 10.38
N PHE A 129 0.91 13.02 11.04
CA PHE A 129 0.01 13.49 12.10
C PHE A 129 0.65 13.51 13.48
N ALA A 130 1.82 12.90 13.68
CA ALA A 130 2.58 13.06 14.92
C ALA A 130 3.08 14.50 15.12
N GLU A 131 3.23 15.29 14.06
CA GLU A 131 3.60 16.72 14.13
C GLU A 131 2.57 17.56 14.92
N ASP A 132 1.29 17.16 14.91
CA ASP A 132 0.21 17.81 15.65
C ASP A 132 -0.42 16.92 16.74
N GLY A 133 0.27 15.83 17.11
CA GLY A 133 -0.13 14.95 18.20
C GLY A 133 -1.36 14.07 17.92
N ARG A 134 -1.70 13.87 16.63
CA ARG A 134 -2.87 13.10 16.18
C ARG A 134 -2.52 11.75 15.58
N GLN A 135 -1.32 11.22 15.81
CA GLN A 135 -0.92 9.94 15.24
C GLN A 135 -1.89 8.81 15.63
N CYS A 136 -2.38 8.77 16.88
CA CYS A 136 -3.37 7.78 17.32
C CYS A 136 -4.77 7.95 16.71
N ASN A 137 -5.02 9.05 16.01
CA ASN A 137 -6.28 9.31 15.31
C ASN A 137 -6.30 8.70 13.90
N VAL A 138 -5.18 8.16 13.43
CA VAL A 138 -5.10 7.36 12.22
C VAL A 138 -5.51 5.92 12.55
N ILE A 139 -6.70 5.53 12.12
CA ILE A 139 -7.29 4.22 12.36
C ILE A 139 -7.00 3.33 11.15
N GLY A 140 -5.99 2.47 11.29
CA GLY A 140 -5.74 1.41 10.33
C GLY A 140 -6.82 0.32 10.39
N VAL A 141 -7.26 -0.18 9.25
CA VAL A 141 -8.06 -1.40 9.12
C VAL A 141 -7.24 -2.43 8.35
N ASP A 142 -6.85 -3.54 9.01
CA ASP A 142 -6.10 -4.60 8.35
C ASP A 142 -6.94 -5.23 7.23
N ALA A 143 -6.28 -5.47 6.10
CA ALA A 143 -6.84 -6.24 4.99
C ALA A 143 -5.88 -7.34 4.53
N SER A 144 -4.86 -7.66 5.34
CA SER A 144 -3.84 -8.67 5.02
C SER A 144 -4.18 -10.06 5.57
N ALA A 145 -5.02 -10.12 6.60
CA ALA A 145 -5.26 -11.30 7.44
C ALA A 145 -3.99 -11.79 8.18
N THR A 146 -2.99 -10.92 8.33
CA THR A 146 -1.73 -11.16 9.05
C THR A 146 -1.39 -9.99 10.00
N PRO A 147 -2.32 -9.60 10.90
CA PRO A 147 -2.28 -8.30 11.58
C PRO A 147 -1.01 -8.07 12.39
N THR A 148 -0.47 -9.08 13.08
CA THR A 148 0.79 -8.96 13.81
C THR A 148 1.95 -8.55 12.90
N LYS A 149 2.03 -9.14 11.70
CA LYS A 149 3.07 -8.81 10.71
C LYS A 149 2.84 -7.42 10.12
N THR A 150 1.58 -7.08 9.81
CA THR A 150 1.19 -5.74 9.35
C THR A 150 1.58 -4.67 10.35
N LYS A 151 1.18 -4.81 11.62
CA LYS A 151 1.41 -3.84 12.69
C LYS A 151 2.90 -3.61 12.91
N ALA A 152 3.69 -4.69 13.00
CA ALA A 152 5.14 -4.60 13.11
C ALA A 152 5.77 -3.90 11.89
N GLN A 153 5.30 -4.18 10.68
CA GLN A 153 5.81 -3.54 9.48
C GLN A 153 5.45 -2.04 9.42
N VAL A 154 4.23 -1.65 9.82
CA VAL A 154 3.82 -0.25 9.94
C VAL A 154 4.72 0.49 10.92
N LEU A 155 4.95 -0.06 12.12
CA LEU A 155 5.82 0.54 13.14
C LEU A 155 7.24 0.76 12.59
N ASN A 156 7.83 -0.27 11.99
CA ASN A 156 9.18 -0.18 11.42
C ASN A 156 9.28 0.89 10.32
N ILE A 157 8.29 0.98 9.43
CA ILE A 157 8.27 2.00 8.37
C ILE A 157 8.08 3.39 8.98
N ALA A 158 7.22 3.54 9.99
CA ALA A 158 6.96 4.81 10.64
C ALA A 158 8.22 5.33 11.34
N GLN A 159 8.91 4.48 12.11
CA GLN A 159 10.17 4.84 12.78
C GLN A 159 11.28 5.18 11.79
N HIS A 160 11.36 4.49 10.65
CA HIS A 160 12.31 4.84 9.59
C HIS A 160 11.96 6.18 8.94
N THR A 161 10.68 6.39 8.62
CA THR A 161 10.19 7.61 7.96
C THR A 161 10.33 8.82 8.88
N ALA A 162 10.06 8.69 10.17
CA ALA A 162 10.26 9.72 11.19
C ALA A 162 11.70 10.25 11.19
N LYS A 163 12.69 9.36 11.06
CA LYS A 163 14.11 9.74 10.95
C LYS A 163 14.44 10.48 9.65
N LEU A 164 13.74 10.19 8.55
CA LEU A 164 13.97 10.85 7.26
C LEU A 164 13.43 12.28 7.22
N VAL A 165 12.46 12.59 8.07
CA VAL A 165 11.81 13.90 8.16
C VAL A 165 12.18 14.66 9.45
N ASP A 166 13.17 14.15 10.19
CA ASP A 166 13.64 14.72 11.46
C ASP A 166 12.50 14.99 12.48
N LEU A 167 11.53 14.06 12.57
CA LEU A 167 10.43 14.15 13.52
C LEU A 167 10.97 14.06 14.97
N GLU A 168 10.63 15.03 15.80
CA GLU A 168 11.06 15.08 17.21
C GLU A 168 10.33 14.04 18.09
N THR A 169 9.07 13.74 17.77
CA THR A 169 8.26 12.77 18.51
C THR A 169 8.67 11.34 18.16
N GLU A 170 8.95 10.53 19.18
CA GLU A 170 9.18 9.10 19.01
C GLU A 170 7.87 8.38 18.69
N ILE A 171 7.87 7.57 17.61
CA ILE A 171 6.75 6.68 17.28
C ILE A 171 6.92 5.35 18.00
N VAL A 172 5.95 5.01 18.85
CA VAL A 172 5.90 3.79 19.65
C VAL A 172 4.80 2.83 19.16
N GLU A 173 4.77 1.61 19.70
CA GLU A 173 3.78 0.60 19.30
C GLU A 173 2.33 1.04 19.55
N ASP A 174 2.10 1.79 20.63
CA ASP A 174 0.78 2.29 21.02
C ASP A 174 0.23 3.35 20.06
N ASP A 175 1.08 4.01 19.26
CA ASP A 175 0.64 4.93 18.21
C ASP A 175 0.00 4.19 17.03
N VAL A 176 0.30 2.90 16.85
CA VAL A 176 -0.16 2.10 15.70
C VAL A 176 -1.53 1.48 16.00
N VAL A 177 -2.60 2.23 15.73
CA VAL A 177 -3.98 1.73 15.87
C VAL A 177 -4.36 0.89 14.64
N LEU A 178 -4.58 -0.40 14.83
CA LEU A 178 -4.95 -1.34 13.77
C LEU A 178 -6.16 -2.19 14.20
N PHE A 179 -7.27 -2.07 13.47
CA PHE A 179 -8.44 -2.94 13.61
C PHE A 179 -8.22 -4.18 12.76
N GLU A 180 -8.47 -5.36 13.32
CA GLU A 180 -8.06 -6.66 12.77
C GLU A 180 -9.27 -7.53 12.36
N GLU A 181 -10.47 -7.11 12.74
CA GLU A 181 -11.69 -7.91 12.69
C GLU A 181 -12.28 -8.08 11.29
N TYR A 182 -11.82 -7.30 10.31
CA TYR A 182 -12.42 -7.19 8.98
C TYR A 182 -11.61 -7.90 7.87
N ALA A 183 -10.45 -8.47 8.20
CA ALA A 183 -9.54 -9.02 7.19
C ALA A 183 -9.87 -10.45 6.73
N TYR A 184 -10.84 -11.11 7.37
CA TYR A 184 -11.24 -12.48 7.03
C TYR A 184 -11.95 -12.55 5.67
N PRO A 185 -11.92 -13.72 4.99
CA PRO A 185 -11.24 -14.95 5.38
C PRO A 185 -9.73 -14.93 5.14
N CYS A 186 -9.26 -14.17 4.13
CA CYS A 186 -7.84 -13.97 3.85
C CYS A 186 -7.65 -12.81 2.85
N TYR A 187 -6.40 -12.40 2.61
CA TYR A 187 -6.06 -11.37 1.63
C TYR A 187 -6.71 -11.62 0.27
N GLY A 188 -7.43 -10.61 -0.23
CA GLY A 188 -8.03 -10.59 -1.56
C GLY A 188 -9.33 -11.37 -1.73
N ILE A 189 -9.82 -12.05 -0.68
CA ILE A 189 -11.14 -12.69 -0.69
C ILE A 189 -12.09 -11.85 0.17
N PRO A 190 -13.18 -11.29 -0.38
CA PRO A 190 -14.12 -10.49 0.41
C PRO A 190 -15.09 -11.37 1.21
N SER A 191 -15.33 -10.99 2.47
CA SER A 191 -16.45 -11.48 3.26
C SER A 191 -17.81 -11.02 2.71
N GLU A 192 -18.92 -11.54 3.25
CA GLU A 192 -20.25 -11.04 2.87
C GLU A 192 -20.45 -9.59 3.34
N GLU A 193 -19.95 -9.25 4.52
CA GLU A 193 -19.96 -7.91 5.09
C GLU A 193 -19.14 -6.94 4.22
N THR A 194 -18.01 -7.40 3.67
CA THR A 194 -17.23 -6.61 2.70
C THR A 194 -18.06 -6.30 1.45
N LYS A 195 -18.77 -7.30 0.91
CA LYS A 195 -19.64 -7.11 -0.26
C LYS A 195 -20.82 -6.19 0.05
N GLU A 196 -21.39 -6.28 1.25
CA GLU A 196 -22.46 -5.39 1.71
C GLU A 196 -21.98 -3.95 1.85
N ALA A 197 -20.82 -3.71 2.47
CA ALA A 197 -20.23 -2.39 2.61
C ALA A 197 -19.97 -1.73 1.25
N ILE A 198 -19.42 -2.48 0.28
CA ILE A 198 -19.24 -2.01 -1.10
C ILE A 198 -20.57 -1.60 -1.72
N ARG A 199 -21.61 -2.45 -1.62
CA ARG A 199 -22.93 -2.14 -2.19
C ARG A 199 -23.57 -0.94 -1.51
N LEU A 200 -23.43 -0.79 -0.20
CA LEU A 200 -23.97 0.32 0.56
C LEU A 200 -23.34 1.65 0.12
N CYS A 201 -22.00 1.72 0.07
CA CYS A 201 -21.28 2.92 -0.37
C CYS A 201 -21.62 3.28 -1.82
N ALA A 202 -21.61 2.29 -2.72
CA ALA A 202 -21.96 2.50 -4.12
C ALA A 202 -23.41 3.00 -4.30
N ARG A 203 -24.38 2.43 -3.58
CA ARG A 203 -25.79 2.83 -3.69
C ARG A 203 -26.07 4.21 -3.08
N LEU A 204 -25.44 4.55 -1.97
CA LEU A 204 -25.71 5.80 -1.27
C LEU A 204 -24.90 6.99 -1.79
N LYS A 205 -23.69 6.75 -2.28
CA LYS A 205 -22.73 7.81 -2.65
C LYS A 205 -22.20 7.70 -4.07
N GLY A 206 -22.47 6.61 -4.80
CA GLY A 206 -21.94 6.41 -6.15
C GLY A 206 -20.42 6.21 -6.18
N ILE A 207 -19.81 5.82 -5.05
CA ILE A 207 -18.36 5.66 -4.90
C ILE A 207 -18.00 4.17 -4.99
N ILE A 208 -16.95 3.84 -5.75
CA ILE A 208 -16.32 2.52 -5.84
C ILE A 208 -14.82 2.71 -5.57
N THR A 209 -14.25 1.88 -4.71
CA THR A 209 -12.84 1.90 -4.29
C THR A 209 -12.14 0.62 -4.67
#